data_AF-A0A285EI60-F1
#
_entry.id   AF-A0A285EI60-F1
#
_cell.length_a   1.000
_cell.length_b   1.000
_cell.length_c   1.000
_cell.angle_alpha   90.00
_cell.angle_beta   90.00
_cell.angle_gamma   90.00
#
_symmetry.space_group_name_H-M   'P 1'
#
loop_
_entity.id
_entity.type
_entity.pdbx_description
1 polymer ?
#
loop_
_entity_poly.entity_id
_entity_poly.type
_entity_poly.pdbx_seq_one_letter_code
_entity_poly.pdbx_strand_id
1 'polypeptide(L)'
;MRAAWRDAGREGEPRFAALNHFSLGDTEEQSRAYLLDYYEPMGREVAEMIAGGAHRSAQAIKEVIAGFAEIGVDELVLDPTVSDPAQVGLLAEVAL
;
A
#
# COMPACT_ATOMS: atom_id res chain seq x y z
N MET A 1 -3.19 1.72 19.90
CA MET A 1 -4.52 1.42 19.34
C MET A 1 -5.25 0.28 20.06
N ARG A 2 -4.63 -0.89 20.29
CA ARG A 2 -5.26 -1.99 21.06
C ARG A 2 -5.65 -1.59 22.49
N ALA A 3 -4.83 -0.80 23.19
CA ALA A 3 -5.18 -0.23 24.49
C ALA A 3 -6.45 0.63 24.41
N ALA A 4 -6.49 1.60 23.49
CA ALA A 4 -7.67 2.45 23.27
C ALA A 4 -8.93 1.66 22.90
N TRP A 5 -8.82 0.53 22.19
CA TRP A 5 -9.96 -0.36 21.92
C TRP A 5 -10.53 -0.97 23.21
N ARG A 6 -9.65 -1.51 24.07
CA ARG A 6 -10.04 -2.07 25.36
C ARG A 6 -10.57 -0.99 26.32
N ASP A 7 -9.94 0.16 26.36
CA ASP A 7 -10.33 1.29 27.22
C ASP A 7 -11.71 1.84 26.82
N ALA A 8 -12.07 1.73 25.54
CA ALA A 8 -13.42 2.02 25.05
C ALA A 8 -14.46 0.92 25.38
N GLY A 9 -14.09 -0.13 26.11
CA GLY A 9 -14.98 -1.22 26.54
C GLY A 9 -15.43 -2.13 25.40
N ARG A 10 -14.69 -2.18 24.28
CA ARG A 10 -15.07 -3.00 23.11
C ARG A 10 -14.63 -4.45 23.31
N GLU A 11 -15.53 -5.38 23.00
CA GLU A 11 -15.24 -6.82 23.00
C GLU A 11 -14.34 -7.22 21.81
N GLY A 12 -13.64 -8.34 21.96
CA GLY A 12 -12.73 -8.87 20.95
C GLY A 12 -11.46 -8.03 20.73
N GLU A 13 -10.78 -8.29 19.63
CA GLU A 13 -9.58 -7.56 19.20
C GLU A 13 -9.89 -6.64 18.01
N PRO A 14 -9.29 -5.44 17.94
CA PRO A 14 -9.38 -4.62 16.74
C PRO A 14 -8.69 -5.31 15.56
N ARG A 15 -9.25 -5.12 14.36
CA ARG A 15 -8.60 -5.43 13.09
C ARG A 15 -7.91 -4.19 12.55
N PHE A 16 -6.59 -4.25 12.36
CA PHE A 16 -5.80 -3.21 11.71
C PHE A 16 -5.56 -3.56 10.25
N ALA A 17 -5.96 -2.65 9.37
CA ALA A 17 -5.67 -2.73 7.94
C ALA A 17 -4.81 -1.55 7.51
N ALA A 18 -3.90 -1.79 6.57
CA ALA A 18 -3.10 -0.77 5.91
C ALA A 18 -3.30 -0.86 4.39
N LEU A 19 -3.12 0.26 3.69
CA LEU A 19 -3.11 0.32 2.23
C LEU A 19 -1.81 0.95 1.77
N ASN A 20 -1.11 0.29 0.85
CA ASN A 20 0.05 0.84 0.16
C ASN A 20 -0.13 0.68 -1.35
N HIS A 21 0.40 1.64 -2.10
CA HIS A 21 0.36 1.63 -3.56
C HIS A 21 1.52 0.84 -4.14
N PHE A 22 1.32 0.21 -5.29
CA PHE A 22 2.41 -0.42 -6.03
C PHE A 22 2.24 -0.34 -7.55
N SER A 23 3.35 -0.56 -8.25
CA SER A 23 3.35 -1.05 -9.63
C SER A 23 4.64 -1.84 -9.89
N LEU A 24 4.58 -2.86 -10.73
CA LEU A 24 5.71 -3.73 -11.07
C LEU A 24 5.96 -3.75 -12.57
N GLY A 25 7.17 -4.12 -12.95
CA GLY A 25 7.66 -4.07 -14.33
C GLY A 25 7.96 -2.64 -14.77
N ASP A 26 7.98 -2.43 -16.08
CA ASP A 26 8.24 -1.12 -16.69
C ASP A 26 6.99 -0.23 -16.68
N THR A 27 6.48 0.06 -15.48
CA THR A 27 5.19 0.75 -15.26
C THR A 27 5.29 1.97 -14.34
N GLU A 28 6.50 2.33 -13.89
CA GLU A 28 6.70 3.39 -12.91
C GLU A 28 6.17 4.74 -13.40
N GLU A 29 6.49 5.13 -14.63
CA GLU A 29 6.06 6.42 -15.19
C GLU A 29 4.52 6.52 -15.22
N GLN A 30 3.84 5.48 -15.73
CA GLN A 30 2.38 5.43 -15.81
C GLN A 30 1.74 5.58 -14.42
N SER A 31 2.24 4.84 -13.45
CA SER A 31 1.68 4.88 -12.10
C SER A 31 1.99 6.19 -11.37
N ARG A 32 3.19 6.75 -11.56
CA ARG A 32 3.51 8.09 -11.02
C ARG A 32 2.56 9.14 -11.61
N ALA A 33 2.33 9.11 -12.92
CA ALA A 33 1.38 10.01 -13.56
C ALA A 33 -0.04 9.86 -12.99
N TYR A 34 -0.51 8.62 -12.81
CA TYR A 34 -1.81 8.34 -12.19
C TYR A 34 -1.90 8.90 -10.76
N LEU A 35 -0.92 8.64 -9.90
CA LEU A 35 -0.94 9.10 -8.51
C LEU A 35 -0.87 10.63 -8.42
N LEU A 36 -0.08 11.27 -9.28
CA LEU A 36 0.02 12.73 -9.34
C LEU A 36 -1.29 13.39 -9.77
N ASP A 37 -2.00 12.79 -10.73
CA ASP A 37 -3.31 13.25 -11.19
C ASP A 37 -4.40 12.99 -10.13
N TYR A 38 -4.48 11.76 -9.61
CA TYR A 38 -5.48 11.34 -8.63
C TYR A 38 -5.41 12.16 -7.32
N TYR A 39 -4.20 12.50 -6.88
CA TYR A 39 -3.98 13.28 -5.67
C TYR A 39 -3.74 14.79 -5.90
N GLU A 40 -3.88 15.28 -7.13
CA GLU A 40 -3.76 16.71 -7.45
C GLU A 40 -4.59 17.63 -6.51
N PRO A 41 -5.84 17.28 -6.14
CA PRO A 41 -6.65 18.11 -5.25
C PRO A 41 -6.07 18.30 -3.83
N MET A 42 -5.13 17.45 -3.43
CA MET A 42 -4.43 17.57 -2.14
C MET A 42 -3.19 18.47 -2.21
N GLY A 43 -2.87 18.99 -3.40
CA GLY A 43 -1.72 19.84 -3.66
C GLY A 43 -0.47 19.05 -4.06
N ARG A 44 0.41 19.72 -4.81
CA ARG A 44 1.59 19.09 -5.46
C ARG A 44 2.51 18.37 -4.47
N GLU A 45 2.76 18.94 -3.31
CA GLU A 45 3.67 18.34 -2.32
C GLU A 45 3.13 16.99 -1.80
N VAL A 46 1.83 16.93 -1.48
CA VAL A 46 1.18 15.71 -1.01
C VAL A 46 1.11 14.67 -2.14
N ALA A 47 0.77 15.09 -3.36
CA ALA A 47 0.72 14.21 -4.51
C ALA A 47 2.10 13.57 -4.81
N GLU A 48 3.18 14.36 -4.76
CA GLU A 48 4.55 13.86 -4.95
C GLU A 48 4.98 12.91 -3.82
N MET A 49 4.64 13.23 -2.57
CA MET A 49 4.89 12.37 -1.42
C MET A 49 4.22 10.99 -1.60
N ILE A 50 2.94 10.98 -2.01
CA ILE A 50 2.21 9.72 -2.22
C ILE A 50 2.76 8.96 -3.43
N ALA A 51 3.00 9.66 -4.55
CA ALA A 51 3.56 9.05 -5.76
C ALA A 51 4.96 8.44 -5.52
N GLY A 52 5.76 9.07 -4.67
CA GLY A 52 7.06 8.57 -4.22
C GLY A 52 7.00 7.40 -3.22
N GLY A 53 5.86 7.20 -2.54
CA GLY A 53 5.66 6.12 -1.58
C GLY A 53 5.27 4.77 -2.19
N ALA A 54 4.97 4.72 -3.49
CA ALA A 54 4.56 3.48 -4.15
C ALA A 54 5.72 2.50 -4.33
N HIS A 55 5.47 1.20 -4.09
CA HIS A 55 6.49 0.15 -4.21
C HIS A 55 6.68 -0.28 -5.68
N ARG A 56 7.95 -0.30 -6.14
CA ARG A 56 8.32 -0.49 -7.56
C ARG A 56 9.10 -1.76 -7.87
N SER A 57 9.34 -2.60 -6.87
CA SER A 57 10.16 -3.81 -7.04
C SER A 57 9.66 -4.95 -6.18
N ALA A 58 9.98 -6.18 -6.60
CA ALA A 58 9.70 -7.38 -5.82
C ALA A 58 10.30 -7.31 -4.40
N GLN A 59 11.50 -6.72 -4.28
CA GLN A 59 12.16 -6.56 -2.99
C GLN A 59 11.39 -5.59 -2.08
N ALA A 60 10.99 -4.42 -2.60
CA ALA A 60 10.22 -3.44 -1.83
C ALA A 60 8.87 -3.99 -1.36
N ILE A 61 8.21 -4.82 -2.18
CA ILE A 61 6.98 -5.53 -1.80
C ILE A 61 7.22 -6.51 -0.64
N LYS A 62 8.27 -7.33 -0.72
CA LYS A 62 8.61 -8.28 0.35
C LYS A 62 8.93 -7.57 1.66
N GLU A 63 9.67 -6.47 1.59
CA GLU A 63 10.04 -5.65 2.74
C GLU A 63 8.82 -5.01 3.40
N VAL A 64 7.89 -4.43 2.62
CA VAL A 64 6.69 -3.82 3.20
C VAL A 64 5.75 -4.87 3.81
N ILE A 65 5.59 -6.04 3.18
CA ILE A 65 4.81 -7.15 3.75
C ILE A 65 5.40 -7.56 5.11
N ALA A 66 6.71 -7.79 5.17
CA ALA A 66 7.38 -8.18 6.40
C ALA A 66 7.27 -7.10 7.50
N GLY A 67 7.49 -5.83 7.14
CA GLY A 67 7.42 -4.71 8.10
C GLY A 67 6.02 -4.53 8.69
N PHE A 68 4.96 -4.63 7.89
CA PHE A 68 3.59 -4.53 8.39
C PHE A 68 3.17 -5.74 9.23
N ALA A 69 3.64 -6.94 8.88
CA ALA A 69 3.43 -8.12 9.72
C ALA A 69 4.13 -8.01 11.08
N GLU A 70 5.35 -7.47 11.12
CA GLU A 70 6.13 -7.29 12.36
C GLU A 70 5.43 -6.33 13.34
N ILE A 71 4.80 -5.26 12.86
CA ILE A 71 4.06 -4.30 13.70
C ILE A 71 2.64 -4.76 14.06
N GLY A 72 2.25 -5.97 13.65
CA GLY A 72 0.97 -6.59 14.02
C GLY A 72 -0.26 -6.01 13.30
N VAL A 73 -0.09 -5.59 12.03
CA VAL A 73 -1.21 -5.32 11.13
C VAL A 73 -1.81 -6.65 10.65
N ASP A 74 -3.14 -6.73 10.70
CA ASP A 74 -3.87 -7.95 10.37
C ASP A 74 -4.11 -8.10 8.86
N GLU A 75 -4.14 -6.98 8.12
CA GLU A 75 -4.38 -6.95 6.69
C GLU A 75 -3.56 -5.85 5.99
N LEU A 76 -2.79 -6.21 4.97
CA LEU A 76 -2.13 -5.25 4.08
C LEU A 76 -2.76 -5.34 2.69
N VAL A 77 -3.37 -4.24 2.25
CA VAL A 77 -3.88 -4.05 0.89
C VAL A 77 -2.78 -3.43 0.04
N LEU A 78 -2.39 -4.11 -1.03
CA LEU A 78 -1.51 -3.58 -2.06
C LEU A 78 -2.37 -3.18 -3.26
N ASP A 79 -2.49 -1.88 -3.49
CA ASP A 79 -3.35 -1.29 -4.51
C ASP A 79 -2.56 -0.96 -5.79
N PRO A 80 -2.84 -1.60 -6.94
CA PRO A 80 -2.13 -1.34 -8.18
C PRO A 80 -2.50 0.05 -8.72
N THR A 81 -1.50 0.75 -9.21
CA THR A 81 -1.66 2.15 -9.67
C THR A 81 -1.51 2.29 -11.18
N VAL A 82 -1.69 1.18 -11.88
CA VAL A 82 -1.88 1.13 -13.33
C VAL A 82 -3.10 0.26 -13.63
N SER A 83 -3.75 0.50 -14.76
CA SER A 83 -4.99 -0.18 -15.15
C SER A 83 -4.80 -1.60 -15.69
N ASP A 84 -3.55 -2.09 -15.76
CA ASP A 84 -3.24 -3.42 -16.28
C ASP A 84 -3.54 -4.50 -15.23
N PRO A 85 -4.51 -5.41 -15.46
CA PRO A 85 -4.82 -6.49 -14.52
C PRO A 85 -3.65 -7.47 -14.31
N ALA A 86 -2.64 -7.51 -15.19
CA ALA A 86 -1.45 -8.34 -14.99
C ALA A 86 -0.68 -7.99 -13.71
N GLN A 87 -0.85 -6.77 -13.16
CA GLN A 87 -0.25 -6.38 -11.88
C GLN A 87 -0.63 -7.31 -10.72
N VAL A 88 -1.83 -7.88 -10.73
CA VAL A 88 -2.26 -8.84 -9.71
C VAL A 88 -1.45 -10.13 -9.80
N GLY A 89 -1.18 -10.60 -11.02
CA GLY A 89 -0.32 -11.77 -11.26
C GLY A 89 1.13 -11.52 -10.83
N LEU A 90 1.69 -10.38 -11.23
CA LEU A 90 3.04 -9.98 -10.83
C LEU A 90 3.18 -9.84 -9.31
N LEU A 91 2.15 -9.32 -8.63
CA LEU A 91 2.14 -9.26 -7.18
C LEU A 91 2.09 -10.66 -6.55
N ALA A 92 1.26 -11.55 -7.08
CA ALA A 92 1.14 -12.92 -6.60
C ALA A 92 2.46 -13.69 -6.69
N GLU A 93 3.23 -13.54 -7.78
CA GLU A 93 4.56 -14.16 -7.93
C GLU A 93 5.57 -13.71 -6.86
N VAL A 94 5.36 -12.54 -6.26
CA VAL A 94 6.24 -11.97 -5.23
C VAL A 94 5.78 -12.33 -3.82
N ALA A 95 4.47 -12.41 -3.60
CA ALA A 95 3.84 -12.46 -2.28
C ALA A 95 3.31 -13.85 -1.87
N LEU A 96 3.15 -14.81 -2.80
CA LEU A 96 2.62 -16.16 -2.57
C LEU A 96 3.61 -17.24 -3.00
#